data_AF-A0A8H7Q4D4-F1
#
_entry.id   AF-A0A8H7Q4D4-F1
#
_cell.length_a   1.000
_cell.length_b   1.000
_cell.length_c   1.000
_cell.angle_alpha   90.00
_cell.angle_beta   90.00
_cell.angle_gamma   90.00
#
_symmetry.space_group_name_H-M   'P 1'
#
loop_
_entity.id
_entity.type
_entity.pdbx_description
1 polymer ?
#
loop_
_entity_poly.entity_id
_entity_poly.type
_entity_poly.pdbx_seq_one_letter_code
_entity_poly.pdbx_strand_id
1 'polypeptide(L)'
;MAAEQNLLALIDSYASEFAACLGTILPDTPGKIKDSPTIHTDLKKYVESMTSITTSMEEKLEQVRLSTLQDKEITLEQSVASLKRDIVIKTNTIEKYTKQLQQWSKELQELEDRGRSVATRENEAHKSKDIAAESFTEHQDNSDDESDKEMFEVA
;
A
#
# COMPACT_ATOMS: atom_id res chain seq x y z
N MET A 1 12.30 18.51 -12.22
CA MET A 1 13.10 18.77 -13.43
C MET A 1 14.11 19.90 -13.24
N ALA A 2 13.73 21.15 -12.92
CA ALA A 2 14.72 22.24 -12.76
C ALA A 2 15.71 22.04 -11.58
N ALA A 3 15.23 21.56 -10.43
CA ALA A 3 16.09 21.31 -9.27
C ALA A 3 17.08 20.17 -9.45
N GLU A 4 16.69 19.12 -10.17
CA GLU A 4 17.53 17.97 -10.49
C GLU A 4 18.66 18.36 -11.45
N GLN A 5 18.37 19.22 -12.43
CA GLN A 5 19.39 19.81 -13.32
C GLN A 5 20.37 20.71 -12.56
N ASN A 6 19.90 21.49 -11.58
CA ASN A 6 20.77 22.33 -10.74
C ASN A 6 21.70 21.50 -9.82
N LEU A 7 21.21 20.37 -9.29
CA LEU A 7 22.02 19.47 -8.48
C LEU A 7 23.10 18.77 -9.31
N LEU A 8 22.74 18.28 -10.50
CA LEU A 8 23.69 17.67 -11.42
C LEU A 8 24.79 18.67 -11.85
N ALA A 9 24.41 19.91 -12.16
CA ALA A 9 25.39 20.95 -12.48
C ALA A 9 26.33 21.29 -11.31
N LEU A 10 25.83 21.24 -10.06
CA LEU A 10 26.65 21.45 -8.87
C LEU A 10 27.64 20.28 -8.65
N ILE A 11 27.20 19.05 -8.87
CA ILE A 11 28.04 17.84 -8.80
C ILE A 11 29.14 17.88 -9.86
N ASP A 12 28.81 18.27 -11.08
CA ASP A 12 29.79 18.39 -12.18
C ASP A 12 30.83 19.50 -11.91
N SER A 13 30.39 20.64 -11.34
CA SER A 13 31.30 21.71 -10.88
C SER A 13 32.26 21.21 -9.80
N TYR A 14 31.76 20.44 -8.83
CA TYR A 14 32.60 19.86 -7.76
C TYR A 14 33.63 18.89 -8.31
N ALA A 15 33.20 17.97 -9.17
CA ALA A 15 34.10 16.99 -9.76
C ALA A 15 35.24 17.66 -10.55
N SER A 16 34.91 18.73 -11.29
CA SER A 16 35.90 19.50 -12.05
C SER A 16 36.87 20.28 -11.16
N GLU A 17 36.37 21.00 -10.15
CA GLU A 17 37.21 21.82 -9.25
C GLU A 17 38.08 20.96 -8.34
N PHE A 18 37.57 19.82 -7.88
CA PHE A 18 38.33 18.85 -7.11
C PHE A 18 39.43 18.19 -7.95
N ALA A 19 39.12 17.79 -9.19
CA ALA A 19 40.12 17.27 -10.12
C ALA A 19 41.20 18.31 -10.45
N ALA A 20 40.83 19.58 -10.59
CA ALA A 20 41.79 20.67 -10.78
C ALA A 20 42.71 20.84 -9.56
N CYS A 21 42.16 20.79 -8.34
CA CYS A 21 42.97 20.81 -7.12
C CYS A 21 43.93 19.62 -7.06
N LEU A 22 43.45 18.39 -7.31
CA LEU A 22 44.30 17.19 -7.32
C LEU A 22 45.39 17.22 -8.39
N GLY A 23 45.08 17.68 -9.60
CA GLY A 23 46.05 17.82 -10.70
C GLY A 23 47.17 18.82 -10.40
N THR A 24 46.94 19.77 -9.47
CA THR A 24 47.97 20.70 -9.00
C THR A 24 48.76 20.19 -7.79
N ILE A 25 48.19 19.27 -7.01
CA ILE A 25 48.81 18.67 -5.81
C ILE A 25 49.76 17.52 -6.17
N LEU A 26 49.46 16.78 -7.24
CA LEU A 26 50.27 15.67 -7.74
C LEU A 26 51.09 16.15 -8.95
N PRO A 27 52.24 16.83 -8.77
CA PRO A 27 53.12 17.08 -9.90
C PRO A 27 53.59 15.74 -10.47
N ASP A 28 53.44 15.56 -11.78
CA ASP A 28 53.84 14.39 -12.58
C ASP A 28 55.35 14.09 -12.60
N THR A 29 56.14 14.62 -11.65
CA THR A 29 57.60 14.44 -11.64
C THR A 29 58.09 13.90 -10.29
N PRO A 30 58.61 12.66 -10.26
CA PRO A 30 59.13 12.02 -9.04
C PRO A 30 60.51 12.56 -8.61
N GLY A 31 60.75 13.88 -8.73
CA GLY A 31 62.10 14.45 -8.65
C GLY A 31 62.29 15.69 -7.77
N LYS A 32 61.25 16.25 -7.13
CA LYS A 32 61.38 17.48 -6.32
C LYS A 32 60.61 17.43 -5.00
N ILE A 33 60.82 16.40 -4.20
CA ILE A 33 60.56 16.50 -2.76
C ILE A 33 61.88 16.90 -2.11
N LYS A 34 62.21 18.19 -2.19
CA LYS A 34 63.15 18.81 -1.24
C LYS A 34 62.29 19.54 -0.23
N ASP A 35 62.47 19.22 1.05
CA ASP A 35 61.84 19.87 2.19
C ASP A 35 62.03 21.39 2.09
N SER A 36 61.06 22.04 1.46
CA SER A 36 61.08 23.47 1.20
C SER A 36 59.89 24.06 1.94
N PRO A 37 60.08 25.17 2.70
CA PRO A 37 58.98 25.86 3.38
C PRO A 37 57.86 26.31 2.43
N THR A 38 58.14 26.36 1.11
CA THR A 38 57.14 26.53 0.06
C THR A 38 56.11 25.40 0.02
N ILE A 39 56.49 24.13 0.18
CA ILE A 39 55.54 23.00 0.15
C ILE A 39 54.52 23.12 1.28
N HIS A 40 54.96 23.50 2.48
CA HIS A 40 54.05 23.73 3.60
C HIS A 40 53.15 24.96 3.41
N THR A 41 53.69 26.02 2.80
CA THR A 41 52.92 27.24 2.52
C THR A 41 51.88 27.00 1.42
N ASP A 42 52.25 26.22 0.41
CA ASP A 42 51.39 25.84 -0.70
C ASP A 42 50.32 24.85 -0.20
N LEU A 43 50.69 23.84 0.59
CA LEU A 43 49.74 22.92 1.24
C LEU A 43 48.74 23.66 2.13
N LYS A 44 49.18 24.66 2.89
CA LYS A 44 48.27 25.48 3.70
C LYS A 44 47.28 26.27 2.83
N LYS A 45 47.74 26.89 1.74
CA LYS A 45 46.86 27.56 0.78
C LYS A 45 45.87 26.59 0.11
N TYR A 46 46.28 25.36 -0.16
CA TYR A 46 45.39 24.33 -0.71
C TYR A 46 44.34 23.89 0.31
N VAL A 47 44.73 23.68 1.56
CA VAL A 47 43.77 23.39 2.64
C VAL A 47 42.79 24.54 2.82
N GLU A 48 43.26 25.78 2.79
CA GLU A 48 42.41 26.98 2.84
C GLU A 48 41.48 27.05 1.62
N SER A 49 41.96 26.76 0.41
CA SER A 49 41.16 26.70 -0.81
C SER A 49 40.10 25.60 -0.74
N MET A 50 40.47 24.39 -0.33
CA MET A 50 39.51 23.28 -0.18
C MET A 50 38.49 23.57 0.92
N THR A 51 38.91 24.22 2.01
CA THR A 51 38.00 24.64 3.08
C THR A 51 37.01 25.67 2.56
N SER A 52 37.49 26.68 1.83
CA SER A 52 36.63 27.70 1.22
C SER A 52 35.66 27.12 0.19
N ILE A 53 36.11 26.15 -0.61
CA ILE A 53 35.26 25.45 -1.58
C ILE A 53 34.19 24.64 -0.85
N THR A 54 34.58 23.88 0.19
CA THR A 54 33.66 23.09 1.01
C THR A 54 32.60 23.97 1.68
N THR A 55 32.99 25.08 2.31
CA THR A 55 32.05 26.02 2.93
C THR A 55 31.10 26.65 1.91
N SER A 56 31.60 27.07 0.74
CA SER A 56 30.74 27.61 -0.32
C SER A 56 29.76 26.56 -0.88
N MET A 57 30.17 25.30 -0.91
CA MET A 57 29.30 24.20 -1.31
C MET A 57 28.23 23.89 -0.27
N GLU A 58 28.55 23.92 1.02
CA GLU A 58 27.56 23.81 2.09
C GLU A 58 26.50 24.93 1.97
N GLU A 59 26.93 26.16 1.69
CA GLU A 59 26.03 27.29 1.46
C GLU A 59 25.14 27.11 0.22
N LYS A 60 25.72 26.68 -0.91
CA LYS A 60 24.96 26.42 -2.15
C LYS A 60 24.02 25.23 -2.01
N LEU A 61 24.42 24.18 -1.30
CA LEU A 61 23.57 23.03 -1.01
C LEU A 61 22.40 23.45 -0.10
N GLU A 62 22.66 24.29 0.91
CA GLU A 62 21.61 24.87 1.75
C GLU A 62 20.66 25.77 0.93
N GLN A 63 21.19 26.55 0.00
CA GLN A 63 20.37 27.35 -0.92
C GLN A 63 19.54 26.49 -1.88
N VAL A 64 20.11 25.41 -2.42
CA VAL A 64 19.38 24.42 -3.24
C VAL A 64 18.34 23.72 -2.38
N ARG A 65 18.66 23.38 -1.12
CA ARG A 65 17.72 22.82 -0.15
C ARG A 65 16.55 23.77 0.06
N LEU A 66 16.79 25.02 0.42
CA LEU A 66 15.75 26.04 0.65
C LEU A 66 14.93 26.39 -0.61
N SER A 67 15.54 26.32 -1.80
CA SER A 67 14.85 26.62 -3.06
C SER A 67 14.08 25.42 -3.64
N THR A 68 14.54 24.20 -3.37
CA THR A 68 13.95 22.95 -3.87
C THR A 68 12.93 22.39 -2.88
N LEU A 69 13.34 22.27 -1.61
CA LEU A 69 12.43 22.28 -0.48
C LEU A 69 12.08 23.74 -0.24
N GLN A 70 11.34 24.36 -1.16
CA GLN A 70 10.40 25.37 -0.70
C GLN A 70 9.72 24.73 0.52
N ASP A 71 10.15 25.10 1.72
CA ASP A 71 9.27 25.30 2.83
C ASP A 71 8.21 26.24 2.27
N LYS A 72 7.24 25.64 1.58
CA LYS A 72 5.88 26.06 1.72
C LYS A 72 5.65 25.81 3.19
N GLU A 73 6.02 26.81 3.99
CA GLU A 73 5.29 27.16 5.17
C GLU A 73 3.86 27.35 4.65
N ILE A 74 3.14 26.22 4.52
CA ILE A 74 1.73 26.21 4.19
C ILE A 74 1.17 27.00 5.36
N THR A 75 0.71 28.23 5.07
CA THR A 75 0.16 29.07 6.12
C THR A 75 -0.90 28.25 6.83
N LEU A 76 -1.06 28.45 8.14
CA LEU A 76 -2.03 27.69 8.93
C LEU A 76 -3.40 27.64 8.23
N GLU A 77 -3.77 28.73 7.55
CA GLU A 77 -4.96 28.87 6.72
C GLU A 77 -5.01 27.91 5.51
N GLN A 78 -3.92 27.77 4.76
CA GLN A 78 -3.83 26.83 3.64
C GLN A 78 -3.85 25.37 4.13
N SER A 79 -3.25 25.10 5.29
CA SER A 79 -3.25 23.78 5.91
C SER A 79 -4.65 23.40 6.38
N VAL A 80 -5.33 24.33 7.06
CA VAL A 80 -6.73 24.19 7.47
C VAL A 80 -7.65 24.03 6.26
N ALA A 81 -7.44 24.77 5.17
CA ALA A 81 -8.23 24.63 3.95
C ALA A 81 -8.04 23.26 3.29
N SER A 82 -6.80 22.74 3.28
CA SER A 82 -6.52 21.40 2.77
C SER A 82 -7.17 20.31 3.63
N LEU A 83 -7.03 20.41 4.96
CA LEU A 83 -7.65 19.47 5.89
C LEU A 83 -9.18 19.49 5.79
N LYS A 84 -9.80 20.67 5.64
CA LYS A 84 -11.26 20.77 5.41
C LYS A 84 -11.68 20.06 4.13
N ARG A 85 -10.93 20.22 3.03
CA ARG A 85 -11.20 19.52 1.76
C ARG A 85 -11.11 18.01 1.94
N ASP A 86 -10.06 17.53 2.63
CA ASP A 86 -9.87 16.11 2.91
C ASP A 86 -10.99 15.54 3.77
N ILE A 87 -11.45 16.28 4.78
CA ILE A 87 -12.60 15.90 5.60
C ILE A 87 -13.84 15.74 4.73
N VAL A 88 -14.14 16.71 3.85
CA VAL A 88 -15.32 16.63 2.96
C VAL A 88 -15.25 15.41 2.05
N ILE A 89 -14.08 15.14 1.43
CA ILE A 89 -13.89 13.97 0.57
C ILE A 89 -14.13 12.68 1.35
N LYS A 90 -13.56 12.58 2.56
CA LYS A 90 -13.70 11.40 3.42
C LYS A 90 -15.15 11.22 3.88
N THR A 91 -15.83 12.28 4.29
CA THR A 91 -17.25 12.23 4.69
C THR A 91 -18.13 11.75 3.53
N ASN A 92 -17.97 12.32 2.33
CA ASN A 92 -18.73 11.88 1.15
C ASN A 92 -18.46 10.41 0.80
N THR A 93 -17.22 9.97 0.98
CA THR A 93 -16.82 8.58 0.74
C THR A 93 -17.47 7.64 1.76
N ILE A 94 -17.46 8.02 3.04
CA ILE A 94 -18.14 7.27 4.10
C ILE A 94 -19.63 7.16 3.80
N GLU A 95 -20.31 8.26 3.49
CA GLU A 95 -21.74 8.24 3.16
C GLU A 95 -22.05 7.30 1.98
N LYS A 96 -21.21 7.31 0.95
CA LYS A 96 -21.37 6.42 -0.20
C LYS A 96 -21.28 4.94 0.22
N TYR A 97 -20.26 4.58 0.99
CA TYR A 97 -20.09 3.21 1.47
C TYR A 97 -21.18 2.80 2.46
N THR A 98 -21.65 3.71 3.32
CA THR A 98 -22.79 3.46 4.22
C THR A 98 -24.05 3.15 3.43
N LYS A 99 -24.35 3.92 2.37
CA LYS A 99 -25.50 3.63 1.49
C LYS A 99 -25.38 2.27 0.80
N GLN A 100 -24.18 1.91 0.33
CA GLN A 100 -23.94 0.60 -0.27
C GLN A 100 -24.13 -0.54 0.74
N LEU A 101 -23.62 -0.38 1.98
CA LEU A 101 -23.83 -1.35 3.05
C LEU A 101 -25.30 -1.52 3.40
N GLN A 102 -26.07 -0.42 3.48
CA GLN A 102 -27.51 -0.48 3.72
C GLN A 102 -28.22 -1.23 2.59
N GLN A 103 -27.84 -0.98 1.34
CA GLN A 103 -28.40 -1.68 0.19
C GLN A 103 -28.08 -3.18 0.24
N TRP A 104 -26.82 -3.56 0.46
CA TRP A 104 -26.43 -4.96 0.58
C TRP A 104 -27.10 -5.65 1.77
N SER A 105 -27.30 -4.94 2.89
CA SER A 105 -28.04 -5.48 4.03
C SER A 105 -29.49 -5.80 3.68
N LYS A 106 -30.13 -4.96 2.85
CA LYS A 106 -31.50 -5.21 2.37
C LYS A 106 -31.55 -6.40 1.41
N GLU A 107 -30.64 -6.44 0.45
CA GLU A 107 -30.54 -7.55 -0.52
C GLU A 107 -30.27 -8.89 0.18
N LEU A 108 -29.43 -8.89 1.22
CA LEU A 108 -29.16 -10.08 2.02
C LEU A 108 -30.42 -10.58 2.73
N GLN A 109 -31.20 -9.67 3.32
CA GLN A 109 -32.46 -10.01 3.98
C GLN A 109 -33.46 -10.59 2.98
N GLU A 110 -33.61 -9.97 1.81
CA GLU A 110 -34.50 -10.45 0.74
C GLU A 110 -34.09 -11.85 0.26
N LEU A 111 -32.78 -12.11 0.14
CA LEU A 111 -32.26 -13.42 -0.24
C LEU A 111 -32.53 -14.47 0.84
N GLU A 112 -32.38 -14.11 2.12
CA GLU A 112 -32.65 -14.99 3.25
C GLU A 112 -34.14 -15.35 3.33
N ASP A 113 -35.03 -14.36 3.17
CA ASP A 113 -36.48 -14.55 3.13
C ASP A 113 -36.90 -15.45 1.96
N ARG A 114 -36.31 -15.23 0.77
CA ARG A 114 -36.52 -16.08 -0.39
C ARG A 114 -36.01 -17.50 -0.16
N GLY A 115 -34.85 -17.66 0.46
CA GLY A 115 -34.28 -18.96 0.84
C GLY A 115 -35.21 -19.72 1.79
N ARG A 116 -35.72 -19.05 2.84
CA ARG A 116 -36.74 -19.61 3.74
C ARG A 116 -38.00 -20.05 2.99
N SER A 117 -38.52 -19.21 2.09
CA SER A 117 -39.72 -19.53 1.32
C SER A 117 -39.56 -20.73 0.38
N VAL A 118 -38.37 -20.90 -0.21
CA VAL A 118 -38.06 -22.09 -1.02
C VAL A 118 -37.98 -23.33 -0.13
N ALA A 119 -37.28 -23.25 1.00
CA ALA A 119 -37.17 -24.36 1.95
C ALA A 119 -38.54 -24.81 2.50
N THR A 120 -39.44 -23.87 2.81
CA THR A 120 -40.81 -24.23 3.26
C THR A 120 -41.64 -24.84 2.15
N ARG A 121 -41.51 -24.38 0.89
CA ARG A 121 -42.21 -24.96 -0.26
C ARG A 121 -41.75 -26.37 -0.59
N GLU A 122 -40.45 -26.64 -0.52
CA GLU A 122 -39.93 -28.02 -0.69
C GLU A 122 -40.48 -28.93 0.42
N ASN A 123 -40.48 -28.46 1.67
CA ASN A 123 -40.99 -29.23 2.80
C ASN A 123 -42.51 -29.51 2.68
N GLU A 124 -43.31 -28.55 2.23
CA GLU A 124 -44.75 -28.74 1.95
C GLU A 124 -45.01 -29.68 0.76
N ALA A 125 -44.18 -29.62 -0.28
CA ALA A 125 -44.28 -30.54 -1.43
C ALA A 125 -43.93 -31.99 -1.05
N HIS A 126 -43.00 -32.19 -0.11
CA HIS A 126 -42.70 -33.51 0.46
C HIS A 126 -43.82 -33.99 1.39
N LYS A 127 -44.33 -33.14 2.28
CA LYS A 127 -45.42 -33.50 3.19
C LYS A 127 -46.72 -33.83 2.46
N SER A 128 -46.99 -33.17 1.33
CA SER A 128 -48.16 -33.47 0.47
C SER A 128 -48.03 -34.80 -0.29
N LYS A 129 -46.80 -35.28 -0.53
CA LYS A 129 -46.57 -36.61 -1.12
C LYS A 129 -46.75 -37.73 -0.11
N ASP A 130 -46.34 -37.52 1.14
CA ASP A 130 -46.49 -38.53 2.19
C ASP A 130 -47.97 -38.70 2.61
N ILE A 131 -48.75 -37.61 2.69
CA ILE A 131 -50.19 -37.68 2.99
C ILE A 131 -50.98 -38.38 1.87
N ALA A 132 -50.57 -38.23 0.60
CA ALA A 132 -51.22 -38.93 -0.52
C ALA A 132 -50.86 -40.43 -0.59
N ALA A 133 -49.72 -40.83 -0.03
CA ALA A 133 -49.33 -42.24 0.07
C ALA A 133 -50.02 -42.96 1.25
N GLU A 134 -50.28 -42.25 2.35
CA GLU A 134 -50.96 -42.82 3.51
C GLU A 134 -52.49 -42.91 3.33
N SER A 135 -53.12 -42.05 2.53
CA SER A 135 -54.57 -42.13 2.27
C SER A 135 -55.00 -43.21 1.26
N PHE A 136 -54.05 -43.99 0.71
CA PHE A 136 -54.34 -45.06 -0.26
C PHE A 136 -54.22 -46.48 0.33
N THR A 137 -53.90 -46.61 1.63
CA THR A 137 -53.57 -47.91 2.24
C THR A 137 -54.48 -48.26 3.42
N GLU A 138 -55.79 -48.03 3.29
CA GLU A 138 -56.77 -48.52 4.27
C GLU A 138 -58.00 -49.06 3.55
N HIS A 139 -57.87 -50.26 2.97
CA HIS A 139 -58.90 -51.31 2.87
C HIS A 139 -58.46 -52.40 1.89
N GLN A 140 -57.82 -53.46 2.39
CA GLN A 140 -58.14 -54.80 1.92
C GLN A 140 -57.82 -55.84 3.01
N ASP A 141 -58.89 -56.41 3.54
CA ASP A 141 -58.94 -57.46 4.54
C ASP A 141 -59.02 -58.84 3.84
N ASN A 142 -58.40 -59.84 4.46
CA ASN A 142 -58.45 -61.31 4.22
C ASN A 142 -57.81 -61.85 2.92
N SER A 143 -57.12 -63.00 2.88
CA SER A 143 -57.12 -64.20 3.74
C SER A 143 -55.88 -65.08 3.49
N ASP A 144 -55.43 -65.79 4.52
CA ASP A 144 -54.83 -67.14 4.59
C ASP A 144 -54.12 -67.73 3.34
N ASP A 145 -52.85 -68.12 3.51
CA ASP A 145 -52.46 -69.55 3.43
C ASP A 145 -51.07 -69.79 4.06
N GLU A 146 -50.95 -70.94 4.71
CA GLU A 146 -49.91 -71.40 5.61
C GLU A 146 -48.56 -71.70 4.92
N SER A 147 -47.46 -71.61 5.68
CA SER A 147 -46.61 -72.78 6.05
C SER A 147 -45.14 -72.40 6.32
N ASP A 148 -44.71 -72.62 7.57
CA ASP A 148 -43.48 -73.33 8.02
C ASP A 148 -42.17 -73.23 7.17
N LYS A 149 -40.95 -73.03 7.68
CA LYS A 149 -40.33 -73.38 8.98
C LYS A 149 -38.85 -72.94 9.01
N GLU A 150 -38.34 -72.81 10.24
CA GLU A 150 -36.93 -72.99 10.70
C GLU A 150 -35.87 -71.94 10.32
N MET A 151 -35.50 -71.06 11.27
CA MET A 151 -34.40 -71.23 12.24
C MET A 151 -33.01 -71.48 11.63
N PHE A 152 -32.17 -70.45 11.63
CA PHE A 152 -30.91 -70.55 12.39
C PHE A 152 -30.38 -69.17 12.77
N GLU A 153 -30.14 -69.03 14.06
CA GLU A 153 -29.47 -67.91 14.73
C GLU A 153 -27.98 -68.28 14.89
N VAL A 154 -27.17 -67.25 15.21
CA VAL A 154 -25.92 -67.29 15.99
C VAL A 154 -24.60 -67.03 15.24
N ALA A 155 -24.02 -65.90 15.67
CA ALA A 155 -22.61 -65.47 15.77
C ALA A 155 -21.86 -65.11 14.49
#